data_AF-A0A845JV25-F1
#
_entry.id   AF-A0A845JV25-F1
#
_cell.length_a   1.000
_cell.length_b   1.000
_cell.length_c   1.000
_cell.angle_alpha   90.00
_cell.angle_beta   90.00
_cell.angle_gamma   90.00
#
_symmetry.space_group_name_H-M   'P 1'
#
loop_
_entity.id
_entity.type
_entity.pdbx_description
1 polymer ?
#
loop_
_entity_poly.entity_id
_entity_poly.type
_entity_poly.pdbx_seq_one_letter_code
_entity_poly.pdbx_strand_id
1 'polypeptide(L)'
;MYVPKVLIYSHIMIHLLTIPMAIVYGNLMEWVLHKYVLHGLGRSKKNIFSFHWHSHHKTARKNNFYDSAYEKPWEGTALTEKLSLFALIILHLPLAWHYPLFFATIAIYSIYYYRMHRKMHLNPEWGKKKFPCHWDHHMGKNQDCNWGVTCEWVDKVMKTRRPFYMDLKIRRF
;
A
#
# COMPACT_ATOMS: atom_id res chain seq x y z
N MET A 1 -12.27 37.04 24.38
CA MET A 1 -11.00 37.09 23.63
C MET A 1 -11.34 37.07 22.14
N TYR A 2 -11.13 38.17 21.41
CA TYR A 2 -11.44 38.25 19.98
C TYR A 2 -10.30 37.60 19.18
N VAL A 3 -10.57 36.48 18.51
CA VAL A 3 -9.62 35.90 17.56
C VAL A 3 -9.88 36.55 16.20
N PRO A 4 -8.89 37.23 15.60
CA PRO A 4 -9.05 37.86 14.29
C PRO A 4 -9.48 36.84 13.23
N LYS A 5 -10.45 37.19 12.37
CA LYS A 5 -10.91 36.33 11.26
C LYS A 5 -9.77 35.81 10.38
N VAL A 6 -8.73 36.62 10.18
CA VAL A 6 -7.51 36.24 9.42
C VAL A 6 -6.80 35.04 10.04
N LEU A 7 -6.70 34.97 11.37
CA LEU A 7 -6.12 33.81 12.06
C LEU A 7 -6.97 32.55 11.87
N ILE A 8 -8.29 32.67 11.90
CA ILE A 8 -9.21 31.55 11.67
C ILE A 8 -9.04 30.99 10.25
N TYR A 9 -8.98 31.85 9.24
CA TYR A 9 -8.78 31.42 7.85
C TYR A 9 -7.40 30.77 7.64
N SER A 10 -6.34 31.27 8.28
CA SER A 10 -5.01 30.66 8.19
C SER A 10 -4.97 29.26 8.81
N HIS A 11 -5.65 29.03 9.93
CA HIS A 11 -5.72 27.70 10.55
C HIS A 11 -6.48 26.70 9.67
N ILE A 12 -7.61 27.10 9.09
CA ILE A 12 -8.38 26.24 8.17
C ILE A 12 -7.55 25.88 6.94
N MET A 13 -6.86 26.86 6.32
CA MET A 13 -5.99 26.60 5.18
C MET A 13 -4.86 25.63 5.51
N ILE A 14 -4.20 25.78 6.67
CA ILE A 14 -3.16 24.86 7.12
C ILE A 14 -3.70 23.44 7.22
N HIS A 15 -4.89 23.24 7.82
CA HIS A 15 -5.48 21.91 7.92
C HIS A 15 -5.87 21.33 6.55
N LEU A 16 -6.38 22.13 5.61
CA LEU A 16 -6.70 21.64 4.26
C LEU A 16 -5.45 21.18 3.50
N LEU A 17 -4.31 21.86 3.68
CA LEU A 17 -3.03 21.45 3.10
C LEU A 17 -2.53 20.09 3.63
N THR A 18 -2.99 19.66 4.81
CA THR A 18 -2.60 18.36 5.36
C THR A 18 -3.20 17.15 4.62
N ILE A 19 -4.29 17.33 3.86
CA ILE A 19 -4.92 16.25 3.09
C ILE A 19 -3.98 15.73 1.98
N PRO A 20 -3.51 16.57 1.02
CA PRO A 20 -2.58 16.09 0.00
C PRO A 20 -1.25 15.61 0.60
N MET A 21 -0.78 16.22 1.69
CA MET A 21 0.42 15.74 2.40
C MET A 21 0.22 14.32 2.96
N ALA A 22 -0.95 14.03 3.54
CA ALA A 22 -1.28 12.71 4.04
C ALA A 22 -1.34 11.67 2.92
N ILE A 23 -1.85 12.03 1.73
CA ILE A 23 -1.86 11.12 0.57
C ILE A 23 -0.43 10.81 0.12
N VAL A 24 0.42 11.83 -0.03
CA VAL A 24 1.85 11.66 -0.36
C VAL A 24 2.54 10.79 0.67
N TYR A 25 2.31 11.06 1.96
CA TYR A 25 2.83 10.26 3.07
C TYR A 25 2.35 8.80 3.00
N GLY A 26 1.06 8.57 2.72
CA GLY A 26 0.49 7.23 2.57
C GLY A 26 1.15 6.42 1.45
N ASN A 27 1.38 7.04 0.29
CA ASN A 27 2.10 6.38 -0.81
C ASN A 27 3.57 6.08 -0.46
N LEU A 28 4.26 6.99 0.24
CA LEU A 28 5.63 6.77 0.72
C LEU A 28 5.68 5.63 1.74
N MET A 29 4.73 5.60 2.68
CA MET A 29 4.61 4.54 3.68
C MET A 29 4.35 3.19 3.04
N GLU A 30 3.47 3.12 2.04
CA GLU A 30 3.23 1.93 1.25
C GLU A 30 4.54 1.40 0.65
N TRP A 31 5.33 2.26 -0.02
CA TRP A 31 6.62 1.87 -0.59
C TRP A 31 7.61 1.39 0.48
N VAL A 32 7.76 2.12 1.58
CA VAL A 32 8.72 1.81 2.67
C VAL A 32 8.35 0.50 3.36
N LEU A 33 7.10 0.37 3.81
CA LEU A 33 6.64 -0.82 4.51
C LEU A 33 6.67 -2.05 3.60
N HIS A 34 6.25 -1.91 2.35
CA HIS A 34 6.26 -3.03 1.42
C HIS A 34 7.68 -3.54 1.17
N LYS A 35 8.63 -2.62 0.94
CA LYS A 35 10.03 -2.97 0.69
C LYS A 35 10.74 -3.52 1.93
N TYR A 36 10.74 -2.79 3.03
CA TYR A 36 11.61 -3.09 4.18
C TYR A 36 10.94 -3.99 5.21
N VAL A 37 9.62 -3.91 5.39
CA VAL A 37 8.90 -4.71 6.38
C VAL A 37 8.38 -5.98 5.74
N LEU A 38 7.54 -5.87 4.72
CA LEU A 38 6.86 -7.02 4.13
C LEU A 38 7.81 -7.90 3.31
N HIS A 39 8.70 -7.32 2.50
CA HIS A 39 9.73 -8.10 1.77
C HIS A 39 11.01 -8.26 2.58
N GLY A 40 11.52 -7.19 3.20
CA GLY A 40 12.75 -7.26 3.99
C GLY A 40 12.63 -8.23 5.16
N LEU A 41 11.75 -7.96 6.12
CA LEU A 41 11.55 -8.84 7.28
C LEU A 41 10.73 -10.09 6.94
N GLY A 42 9.71 -9.96 6.09
CA GLY A 42 8.79 -11.07 5.75
C GLY A 42 9.40 -12.21 4.93
N ARG A 43 10.60 -12.05 4.36
CA ARG A 43 11.31 -13.19 3.75
C ARG A 43 11.71 -14.26 4.78
N SER A 44 11.90 -13.89 6.04
CA SER A 44 12.15 -14.85 7.11
C SER A 44 10.85 -15.45 7.63
N LYS A 45 10.71 -16.79 7.57
CA LYS A 45 9.54 -17.52 8.10
C LYS A 45 9.30 -17.33 9.61
N LYS A 46 10.32 -16.89 10.35
CA LYS A 46 10.23 -16.64 11.80
C LYS A 46 9.59 -15.29 12.12
N ASN A 47 9.45 -14.40 11.14
CA ASN A 47 8.91 -13.07 11.35
C ASN A 47 7.38 -13.06 11.17
N ILE A 48 6.69 -12.21 11.94
CA ILE A 48 5.23 -12.05 11.86
C ILE A 48 4.76 -11.56 10.47
N PHE A 49 5.61 -10.83 9.73
CA PHE A 49 5.32 -10.35 8.37
C PHE A 49 5.53 -11.43 7.29
N SER A 50 5.90 -12.66 7.67
CA SER A 50 6.18 -13.75 6.73
C SER A 50 5.00 -14.19 5.89
N PHE A 51 3.78 -13.88 6.33
CA PHE A 51 2.56 -14.12 5.56
C PHE A 51 2.59 -13.45 4.18
N HIS A 52 3.24 -12.28 4.06
CA HIS A 52 3.31 -11.54 2.81
C HIS A 52 4.08 -12.32 1.74
N TRP A 53 5.28 -12.80 2.07
CA TRP A 53 6.12 -13.49 1.11
C TRP A 53 5.72 -14.97 0.92
N HIS A 54 5.54 -15.71 2.02
CA HIS A 54 5.39 -17.17 1.97
C HIS A 54 3.96 -17.64 1.70
N SER A 55 2.96 -16.79 1.96
CA SER A 55 1.55 -17.09 1.69
C SER A 55 1.03 -16.26 0.53
N HIS A 56 0.95 -14.94 0.70
CA HIS A 56 0.31 -14.04 -0.26
C HIS A 56 1.01 -14.03 -1.63
N HIS A 57 2.31 -13.71 -1.68
CA HIS A 57 3.09 -13.73 -2.92
C HIS A 57 3.10 -15.10 -3.59
N LYS A 58 3.32 -16.16 -2.80
CA LYS A 58 3.36 -17.54 -3.29
C LYS A 58 2.03 -17.93 -3.95
N THR A 59 0.91 -17.65 -3.29
CA THR A 59 -0.43 -17.97 -3.80
C THR A 59 -0.75 -17.15 -5.05
N ALA A 60 -0.58 -15.83 -4.98
CA ALA A 60 -0.83 -14.93 -6.11
C ALA A 60 -0.05 -15.38 -7.36
N ARG A 61 1.24 -15.70 -7.22
CA ARG A 61 2.05 -16.14 -8.37
C ARG A 61 1.61 -17.46 -8.97
N LYS A 62 1.20 -18.42 -8.14
CA LYS A 62 0.74 -19.72 -8.60
C LYS A 62 -0.60 -19.64 -9.32
N ASN A 63 -1.43 -18.66 -8.95
CA ASN A 63 -2.81 -18.55 -9.41
C ASN A 63 -3.03 -17.31 -10.30
N ASN A 64 -2.01 -16.92 -11.08
CA ASN A 64 -2.12 -15.79 -12.02
C ASN A 64 -2.66 -14.51 -11.37
N PHE A 65 -2.01 -14.09 -10.28
CA PHE A 65 -2.34 -12.95 -9.43
C PHE A 65 -3.59 -13.11 -8.55
N TYR A 66 -4.33 -14.22 -8.66
CA TYR A 66 -5.46 -14.51 -7.78
C TYR A 66 -5.00 -14.94 -6.38
N ASP A 67 -5.61 -14.40 -5.33
CA ASP A 67 -5.38 -14.85 -3.96
C ASP A 67 -6.71 -15.08 -3.23
N SER A 68 -7.06 -16.36 -3.04
CA SER A 68 -8.30 -16.78 -2.39
C SER A 68 -8.36 -16.44 -0.91
N ALA A 69 -7.24 -16.11 -0.25
CA ALA A 69 -7.26 -15.66 1.14
C ALA A 69 -8.14 -14.42 1.32
N TYR A 70 -8.30 -13.60 0.28
CA TYR A 70 -9.16 -12.42 0.31
C TYR A 70 -10.66 -12.73 0.22
N GLU A 71 -11.08 -13.94 -0.15
CA GLU A 71 -12.48 -14.36 -0.06
C GLU A 71 -12.95 -14.47 1.40
N LYS A 72 -12.02 -14.81 2.31
CA LYS A 72 -12.24 -14.95 3.74
C LYS A 72 -11.58 -13.79 4.50
N PRO A 73 -12.18 -12.59 4.48
CA PRO A 73 -11.51 -11.39 4.99
C PRO A 73 -11.16 -11.47 6.47
N TRP A 74 -11.78 -12.35 7.26
CA TRP A 74 -11.55 -12.47 8.71
C TRP A 74 -10.61 -13.61 9.09
N GLU A 75 -9.87 -14.17 8.13
CA GLU A 75 -8.91 -15.27 8.37
C GLU A 75 -7.57 -15.01 7.66
N GLY A 76 -6.52 -15.70 8.12
CA GLY A 76 -5.22 -15.78 7.44
C GLY A 76 -4.62 -14.43 7.03
N THR A 77 -4.03 -14.39 5.82
CA THR A 77 -3.40 -13.20 5.22
C THR A 77 -4.29 -11.96 5.31
N ALA A 78 -5.57 -12.07 4.96
CA ALA A 78 -6.48 -10.93 4.90
C ALA A 78 -6.75 -10.33 6.29
N LEU A 79 -6.87 -11.18 7.32
CA LEU A 79 -6.98 -10.70 8.70
C LEU A 79 -5.68 -10.02 9.16
N THR A 80 -4.53 -10.66 8.95
CA THR A 80 -3.23 -10.11 9.38
C THR A 80 -2.94 -8.76 8.73
N GLU A 81 -3.28 -8.58 7.45
CA GLU A 81 -3.16 -7.30 6.77
C GLU A 81 -4.05 -6.23 7.41
N LYS A 82 -5.33 -6.53 7.67
CA LYS A 82 -6.23 -5.59 8.37
C LYS A 82 -5.75 -5.23 9.76
N LEU A 83 -5.28 -6.21 10.54
CA LEU A 83 -4.72 -5.97 11.86
C LEU A 83 -3.46 -5.09 11.79
N SER A 84 -2.60 -5.30 10.79
CA SER A 84 -1.40 -4.49 10.56
C SER A 84 -1.77 -3.04 10.20
N LEU A 85 -2.74 -2.86 9.29
CA LEU A 85 -3.25 -1.53 8.91
C LEU A 85 -3.94 -0.84 10.10
N PHE A 86 -4.70 -1.57 10.90
CA PHE A 86 -5.33 -1.03 12.10
C PHE A 86 -4.29 -0.61 13.15
N ALA A 87 -3.24 -1.42 13.36
CA ALA A 87 -2.12 -1.06 14.22
C ALA A 87 -1.41 0.21 13.72
N LEU A 88 -1.25 0.38 12.40
CA LEU A 88 -0.72 1.62 11.83
C LEU A 88 -1.65 2.81 12.10
N ILE A 89 -2.97 2.66 12.00
CA ILE A 89 -3.91 3.75 12.36
C ILE A 89 -3.75 4.13 13.84
N ILE A 90 -3.67 3.14 14.75
CA ILE A 90 -3.46 3.39 16.19
C ILE A 90 -2.12 4.10 16.43
N LEU A 91 -1.05 3.69 15.73
CA LEU A 91 0.26 4.33 15.84
C LEU A 91 0.20 5.83 15.49
N HIS A 92 -0.69 6.24 14.58
CA HIS A 92 -0.88 7.63 14.19
C HIS A 92 -1.89 8.40 15.06
N LEU A 93 -2.52 7.75 16.06
CA LEU A 93 -3.57 8.37 16.87
C LEU A 93 -3.16 9.69 17.56
N PRO A 94 -1.91 9.89 18.03
CA PRO A 94 -1.50 11.19 18.58
C PRO A 94 -1.66 12.36 17.59
N LEU A 95 -1.61 12.10 16.27
CA LEU A 95 -1.82 13.13 15.25
C LEU A 95 -3.28 13.59 15.17
N ALA A 96 -4.25 12.82 15.68
CA ALA A 96 -5.65 13.23 15.65
C ALA A 96 -5.92 14.52 16.45
N TRP A 97 -5.12 14.76 17.49
CA TRP A 97 -5.26 15.95 18.34
C TRP A 97 -4.75 17.24 17.66
N HIS A 98 -3.65 17.13 16.91
CA HIS A 98 -2.98 18.30 16.32
C HIS A 98 -3.29 18.48 14.83
N TYR A 99 -3.51 17.38 14.10
CA TYR A 99 -3.70 17.34 12.65
C TYR A 99 -4.86 16.39 12.28
N PRO A 100 -6.10 16.69 12.70
CA PRO A 100 -7.24 15.77 12.55
C PRO A 100 -7.52 15.41 11.09
N LEU A 101 -7.38 16.36 10.15
CA LEU A 101 -7.57 16.07 8.72
C LEU A 101 -6.45 15.18 8.16
N PHE A 102 -5.21 15.34 8.63
CA PHE A 102 -4.12 14.44 8.25
C PHE A 102 -4.42 13.01 8.72
N PHE A 103 -4.74 12.87 10.01
CA PHE A 103 -5.05 11.57 10.62
C PHE A 103 -6.24 10.90 9.93
N ALA A 104 -7.35 11.62 9.73
CA ALA A 104 -8.51 11.10 9.03
C ALA A 104 -8.17 10.67 7.60
N THR A 105 -7.35 11.43 6.89
CA THR A 105 -6.90 11.08 5.54
C THR A 105 -6.08 9.79 5.54
N ILE A 106 -5.16 9.60 6.50
CA ILE A 106 -4.40 8.34 6.62
C ILE A 106 -5.30 7.14 6.95
N ALA A 107 -6.26 7.31 7.85
CA ALA A 107 -7.20 6.24 8.18
C ALA A 107 -8.05 5.84 6.95
N ILE A 108 -8.55 6.83 6.20
CA ILE A 108 -9.28 6.60 4.95
C ILE A 108 -8.37 5.95 3.90
N TYR A 109 -7.12 6.40 3.79
CA TYR A 109 -6.14 5.83 2.86
C TYR A 109 -5.87 4.36 3.19
N SER A 110 -5.70 3.98 4.46
CA SER A 110 -5.52 2.58 4.89
C SER A 110 -6.71 1.69 4.50
N ILE A 111 -7.94 2.21 4.63
CA ILE A 111 -9.15 1.51 4.19
C ILE A 111 -9.16 1.37 2.66
N TYR A 112 -8.83 2.45 1.94
CA TYR A 112 -8.73 2.46 0.49
C TYR A 112 -7.70 1.44 -0.01
N TYR A 113 -6.50 1.44 0.58
CA TYR A 113 -5.42 0.50 0.29
C TYR A 113 -5.91 -0.93 0.39
N TYR A 114 -6.47 -1.34 1.54
CA TYR A 114 -6.95 -2.72 1.72
C TYR A 114 -8.03 -3.08 0.71
N ARG A 115 -9.00 -2.17 0.47
CA ARG A 115 -10.10 -2.42 -0.47
C ARG A 115 -9.59 -2.59 -1.90
N MET A 116 -8.65 -1.78 -2.34
CA MET A 116 -8.07 -1.88 -3.67
C MET A 116 -7.20 -3.13 -3.78
N HIS A 117 -6.34 -3.38 -2.80
CA HIS A 117 -5.48 -4.56 -2.76
C HIS A 117 -6.28 -5.85 -2.87
N ARG A 118 -7.28 -6.02 -2.00
CA ARG A 118 -8.24 -7.11 -2.05
C ARG A 118 -8.93 -7.22 -3.42
N LYS A 119 -9.42 -6.11 -3.96
CA LYS A 119 -10.14 -6.11 -5.24
C LYS A 119 -9.25 -6.54 -6.40
N MET A 120 -7.98 -6.11 -6.41
CA MET A 120 -7.01 -6.48 -7.43
C MET A 120 -6.74 -7.99 -7.44
N HIS A 121 -6.62 -8.62 -6.26
CA HIS A 121 -6.41 -10.05 -6.16
C HIS A 121 -7.67 -10.88 -6.44
N LEU A 122 -8.86 -10.38 -6.10
CA LEU A 122 -10.11 -11.08 -6.41
C LEU A 122 -10.59 -10.85 -7.86
N ASN A 123 -10.09 -9.82 -8.53
CA ASN A 123 -10.34 -9.57 -9.94
C ASN A 123 -9.02 -9.23 -10.66
N PRO A 124 -8.22 -10.26 -11.00
CA PRO A 124 -6.87 -10.08 -11.53
C PRO A 124 -6.81 -9.26 -12.83
N GLU A 125 -7.75 -9.48 -13.75
CA GLU A 125 -7.80 -8.72 -15.02
C GLU A 125 -8.09 -7.24 -14.79
N TRP A 126 -9.01 -6.92 -13.87
CA TRP A 126 -9.24 -5.54 -13.47
C TRP A 126 -8.01 -4.92 -12.79
N GLY A 127 -7.37 -5.67 -11.89
CA GLY A 127 -6.17 -5.23 -11.18
C GLY A 127 -5.03 -4.93 -12.13
N LYS A 128 -4.75 -5.85 -13.07
CA LYS A 128 -3.75 -5.67 -14.13
C LYS A 128 -3.99 -4.41 -14.95
N LYS A 129 -5.24 -4.12 -15.30
CA LYS A 129 -5.60 -2.95 -16.12
C LYS A 129 -5.49 -1.63 -15.34
N LYS A 130 -5.89 -1.61 -14.08
CA LYS A 130 -6.03 -0.37 -13.29
C LYS A 130 -4.81 -0.05 -12.43
N PHE A 131 -4.10 -1.08 -11.98
CA PHE A 131 -2.93 -1.00 -11.10
C PHE A 131 -1.83 -1.95 -11.63
N PRO A 132 -1.32 -1.69 -12.85
CA PRO A 132 -0.34 -2.56 -13.48
C PRO A 132 0.94 -2.71 -12.65
N CYS A 133 1.31 -1.72 -11.83
CA CYS A 133 2.47 -1.81 -10.95
C CYS A 133 2.37 -2.97 -9.95
N HIS A 134 1.21 -3.16 -9.31
CA HIS A 134 1.00 -4.27 -8.36
C HIS A 134 0.98 -5.62 -9.07
N TRP A 135 0.36 -5.69 -10.26
CA TRP A 135 0.46 -6.88 -11.11
C TRP A 135 1.92 -7.21 -11.43
N ASP A 136 2.68 -6.22 -11.90
CA ASP A 136 4.08 -6.38 -12.28
C ASP A 136 4.94 -6.80 -11.08
N HIS A 137 4.64 -6.29 -9.89
CA HIS A 137 5.29 -6.67 -8.63
C HIS A 137 5.19 -8.17 -8.36
N HIS A 138 3.97 -8.70 -8.41
CA HIS A 138 3.73 -10.11 -8.14
C HIS A 138 4.19 -11.01 -9.27
N MET A 139 3.92 -10.62 -10.52
CA MET A 139 4.05 -11.52 -11.68
C MET A 139 5.41 -11.40 -12.36
N GLY A 140 6.13 -10.29 -12.17
CA GLY A 140 7.48 -10.08 -12.69
C GLY A 140 8.50 -11.13 -12.22
N LYS A 141 9.58 -11.31 -12.98
CA LYS A 141 10.71 -12.17 -12.59
C LYS A 141 11.42 -11.58 -11.37
N ASN A 142 11.63 -10.26 -11.38
CA ASN A 142 12.11 -9.54 -10.22
C ASN A 142 10.93 -9.12 -9.35
N GLN A 143 10.87 -9.62 -8.12
CA GLN A 143 9.86 -9.22 -7.13
C GLN A 143 10.38 -8.13 -6.18
N ASP A 144 11.66 -7.78 -6.26
CA ASP A 144 12.28 -6.70 -5.48
C ASP A 144 12.18 -5.35 -6.21
N CYS A 145 10.99 -5.04 -6.75
CA CYS A 145 10.66 -3.81 -7.46
C CYS A 145 9.15 -3.60 -7.50
N ASN A 146 8.66 -2.41 -7.89
CA ASN A 146 7.23 -2.06 -7.93
C ASN A 146 6.55 -2.15 -6.55
N TRP A 147 7.07 -1.42 -5.57
CA TRP A 147 6.59 -1.49 -4.18
C TRP A 147 5.25 -0.79 -3.97
N GLY A 148 4.87 0.12 -4.87
CA GLY A 148 3.57 0.75 -4.91
C GLY A 148 2.48 -0.22 -5.38
N VAL A 149 1.58 -0.55 -4.47
CA VAL A 149 0.34 -1.32 -4.64
C VAL A 149 -0.76 -0.46 -5.26
N THR A 150 -1.00 0.74 -4.73
CA THR A 150 -2.10 1.63 -5.14
C THR A 150 -1.68 2.68 -6.16
N CYS A 151 -0.39 3.01 -6.24
CA CYS A 151 0.14 3.92 -7.25
C CYS A 151 1.63 3.71 -7.49
N GLU A 152 2.12 4.09 -8.67
CA GLU A 152 3.49 3.81 -9.09
C GLU A 152 4.44 5.01 -9.02
N TRP A 153 3.98 6.19 -8.56
CA TRP A 153 4.79 7.39 -8.65
C TRP A 153 6.01 7.34 -7.72
N VAL A 154 5.88 6.74 -6.53
CA VAL A 154 7.02 6.57 -5.62
C VAL A 154 8.05 5.63 -6.24
N ASP A 155 7.61 4.56 -6.90
CA ASP A 155 8.52 3.67 -7.63
C ASP A 155 9.26 4.38 -8.77
N LYS A 156 8.60 5.31 -9.48
CA LYS A 156 9.24 6.11 -10.52
C LYS A 156 10.31 7.03 -9.93
N VAL A 157 9.98 7.74 -8.84
CA VAL A 157 10.92 8.64 -8.14
C VAL A 157 12.11 7.86 -7.58
N MET A 158 11.86 6.73 -6.94
CA MET A 158 12.88 5.88 -6.33
C MET A 158 13.58 4.95 -7.33
N LYS A 159 13.25 5.03 -8.62
CA LYS A 159 13.79 4.20 -9.71
C LYS A 159 13.63 2.69 -9.46
N THR A 160 12.53 2.30 -8.81
CA THR A 160 12.14 0.90 -8.55
C THR A 160 10.99 0.41 -9.41
N ARG A 161 10.51 1.22 -10.38
CA ARG A 161 9.47 0.80 -11.33
C ARG A 161 10.06 -0.09 -12.44
N ARG A 162 9.50 -1.29 -12.63
CA ARG A 162 9.86 -2.25 -13.68
C ARG A 162 8.61 -2.93 -14.30
N PRO A 163 8.19 -2.52 -15.50
CA PRO A 163 7.04 -3.13 -16.17
C PRO A 163 7.24 -4.59 -16.57
N PHE A 164 6.19 -5.42 -16.47
CA PHE A 164 6.27 -6.87 -16.77
C PHE A 164 6.74 -7.18 -18.21
N TYR A 165 6.38 -6.35 -19.20
CA TYR A 165 6.80 -6.59 -20.59
C TYR A 165 8.33 -6.57 -20.79
N MET A 166 9.09 -5.94 -19.89
CA MET A 166 10.56 -5.98 -19.93
C MET A 166 11.09 -7.39 -19.69
N ASP A 167 10.37 -8.23 -18.92
CA ASP A 167 10.78 -9.62 -18.66
C ASP A 167 10.51 -10.55 -19.85
N LEU A 168 9.59 -10.17 -20.75
CA LEU A 168 9.30 -10.87 -22.00
C LEU A 168 10.38 -10.62 -23.06
N LYS A 169 10.97 -9.42 -23.10
CA LYS A 169 12.02 -9.06 -24.05
C LYS A 169 13.34 -9.81 -23.82
N ILE A 170 13.64 -10.18 -22.57
CA ILE A 170 14.86 -10.94 -22.22
C ILE A 170 14.83 -12.38 -22.78
N ARG A 171 13.67 -12.93 -23.17
CA ARG A 171 13.56 -14.30 -23.72
C ARG A 171 13.84 -14.43 -25.22
N ARG A 172 14.17 -13.33 -25.93
CA ARG A 172 14.34 -13.34 -27.40
C ARG A 172 15.79 -13.49 -27.88
N PHE A 173 16.69 -14.00 -27.04
CA PHE A 173 18.06 -14.33 -27.42
C PHE A 173 18.43 -15.72 -26.93
#